data_AF-A0A1S4B6R2-F1
#
_entry.id   AF-A0A1S4B6R2-F1
#
_cell.length_a   1.000
_cell.length_b   1.000
_cell.length_c   1.000
_cell.angle_alpha   90.00
_cell.angle_beta   90.00
_cell.angle_gamma   90.00
#
_symmetry.space_group_name_H-M   'P 1'
#
loop_
_entity.id
_entity.type
_entity.pdbx_description
1 polymer ?
#
loop_
_entity_poly.entity_id
_entity_poly.type
_entity_poly.pdbx_seq_one_letter_code
_entity_poly.pdbx_strand_id
1 'polypeptide(L)'
;MDIVQPSTPLPPWFSEEDLEIYGALYEKSGFQTALQVPYWSLLEQANIKDPRVHIPALFIVGDKDYFLKFPGVKDYISGGLKSLVPNLQMANLPEGTHFVQEQLPDEVNQLVLDFLTRNSQS
;
A
#
# COMPACT_ATOMS: atom_id res chain seq x y z
N MET A 1 3.57 14.89 3.19
CA MET A 1 2.91 14.95 1.88
C MET A 1 3.73 15.91 1.07
N ASP A 2 4.29 15.47 -0.05
CA ASP A 2 5.11 16.35 -0.87
C ASP A 2 4.17 17.25 -1.65
N ILE A 3 4.05 18.51 -1.22
CA ILE A 3 3.21 19.50 -1.87
C ILE A 3 3.95 19.94 -3.13
N VAL A 4 3.49 19.48 -4.28
CA VAL A 4 4.04 19.84 -5.59
C VAL A 4 3.44 21.16 -6.08
N GLN A 5 4.22 21.93 -6.85
CA GLN A 5 3.71 23.13 -7.52
C GLN A 5 2.90 22.72 -8.76
N PRO A 6 1.90 23.51 -9.21
CA PRO A 6 1.15 23.22 -10.43
C PRO A 6 2.01 23.07 -11.69
N SER A 7 3.20 23.66 -11.70
CA SER A 7 4.18 23.55 -12.79
C SER A 7 5.08 22.31 -12.69
N THR A 8 4.89 21.47 -11.68
CA THR A 8 5.68 20.24 -11.51
C THR A 8 5.21 19.23 -12.55
N PRO A 9 6.09 18.70 -13.42
CA PRO A 9 5.70 17.69 -14.39
C PRO A 9 5.27 16.41 -13.68
N LEU A 10 4.44 15.61 -14.35
CA LEU A 10 4.11 14.27 -13.88
C LEU A 10 5.38 13.41 -13.75
N PRO A 11 5.42 12.49 -12.78
CA PRO A 11 6.53 11.57 -12.67
C PRO A 11 6.58 10.64 -13.89
N PRO A 12 7.75 10.11 -14.26
CA PRO A 12 7.93 9.36 -15.51
C PRO A 12 7.12 8.04 -15.59
N TRP A 13 6.61 7.56 -14.45
CA TRP A 13 5.80 6.35 -14.34
C TRP A 13 4.29 6.63 -14.36
N PHE A 14 3.87 7.90 -14.48
CA PHE A 14 2.47 8.31 -14.48
C PHE A 14 2.20 9.24 -15.65
N SER A 15 1.43 8.77 -16.64
CA SER A 15 1.18 9.51 -17.87
C SER A 15 0.02 10.51 -17.73
N GLU A 16 -0.12 11.41 -18.70
CA GLU A 16 -1.30 12.30 -18.80
C GLU A 16 -2.58 11.48 -19.02
N GLU A 17 -2.51 10.36 -19.75
CA GLU A 17 -3.65 9.47 -19.95
C GLU A 17 -4.10 8.83 -18.63
N ASP A 18 -3.16 8.38 -17.79
CA ASP A 18 -3.48 7.86 -16.46
C ASP A 18 -4.17 8.93 -15.61
N LEU A 19 -3.64 10.15 -15.61
CA LEU A 19 -4.23 11.28 -14.89
C LEU A 19 -5.65 11.59 -15.36
N GLU A 20 -5.88 11.62 -16.68
CA GLU A 20 -7.19 11.84 -17.28
C GLU A 20 -8.18 10.74 -16.87
N ILE A 21 -7.76 9.48 -16.85
CA ILE A 21 -8.59 8.35 -16.43
C ILE A 21 -8.98 8.49 -14.95
N TYR A 22 -8.02 8.70 -14.04
CA TYR A 22 -8.31 8.89 -12.62
C TYR A 22 -9.22 10.12 -12.40
N GLY A 23 -8.93 11.22 -13.09
CA GLY A 23 -9.72 12.45 -13.06
C GLY A 23 -11.18 12.21 -13.44
N ALA A 24 -11.42 11.60 -14.61
CA ALA A 24 -12.76 11.30 -15.09
C ALA A 24 -13.54 10.35 -14.15
N LEU A 25 -12.87 9.37 -13.54
CA LEU A 25 -13.48 8.47 -12.57
C LEU A 25 -13.93 9.23 -11.31
N TYR A 26 -13.09 10.13 -10.77
CA TYR A 26 -13.43 10.93 -9.60
C TYR A 26 -14.43 12.06 -9.90
N GLU A 27 -14.44 12.63 -11.10
CA GLU A 27 -15.50 13.55 -11.53
C GLU A 27 -16.88 12.87 -11.51
N LYS A 28 -16.92 11.60 -11.93
CA LYS A 28 -18.16 10.81 -11.90
C LYS A 28 -18.55 10.34 -10.50
N SER A 29 -17.59 9.86 -9.69
CA SER A 29 -17.90 9.29 -8.37
C SER A 29 -17.97 10.31 -7.24
N GLY A 30 -17.32 11.47 -7.41
CA GLY A 30 -16.94 12.34 -6.30
C GLY A 30 -15.95 11.68 -5.33
N PHE A 31 -15.58 12.41 -4.27
CA PHE A 31 -14.64 11.94 -3.24
C PHE A 31 -15.30 11.48 -1.94
N GLN A 32 -16.60 11.72 -1.75
CA GLN A 32 -17.29 11.52 -0.47
C GLN A 32 -17.06 10.12 0.10
N THR A 33 -17.28 9.08 -0.71
CA THR A 33 -17.10 7.69 -0.30
C THR A 33 -15.64 7.38 0.03
N ALA A 34 -14.70 7.74 -0.85
CA ALA A 34 -13.27 7.50 -0.65
C ALA A 34 -12.73 8.20 0.62
N LEU A 35 -13.23 9.39 0.93
CA LEU A 35 -12.88 10.13 2.15
C LEU A 35 -13.45 9.51 3.42
N GLN A 36 -14.52 8.71 3.33
CA GLN A 36 -15.11 8.06 4.50
C GLN A 36 -14.49 6.69 4.80
N VAL A 37 -13.94 5.99 3.80
CA VAL A 37 -13.34 4.64 3.95
C VAL A 37 -12.39 4.53 5.14
N PRO A 38 -11.43 5.46 5.35
CA PRO A 38 -10.48 5.35 6.48
C PRO A 38 -11.13 5.51 7.85
N TYR A 39 -12.35 6.07 7.91
CA TYR A 39 -13.03 6.41 9.16
C TYR A 39 -14.21 5.48 9.48
N TRP A 40 -14.71 4.71 8.49
CA TRP A 40 -15.90 3.88 8.64
C TRP A 40 -15.86 2.95 9.85
N SER A 41 -14.69 2.39 10.16
CA SER A 41 -14.50 1.48 11.29
C SER A 41 -13.52 2.01 12.34
N LEU A 42 -13.10 3.28 12.26
CA LEU A 42 -12.06 3.83 13.15
C LEU A 42 -12.45 3.79 14.63
N LEU A 43 -13.75 3.76 14.93
CA LEU A 43 -14.30 3.65 16.28
C LEU A 43 -14.93 2.28 16.57
N GLU A 44 -14.94 1.37 15.60
CA GLU A 44 -15.48 0.03 15.80
C GLU A 44 -14.46 -0.82 16.56
N GLN A 45 -14.78 -1.15 17.81
CA GLN A 45 -14.02 -2.15 18.55
C GLN A 45 -14.46 -3.54 18.11
N ALA A 46 -13.74 -4.12 17.14
CA ALA A 46 -13.95 -5.50 16.75
C ALA A 46 -13.54 -6.41 17.92
N ASN A 47 -14.50 -7.14 18.51
CA ASN A 47 -14.26 -8.09 19.60
C ASN A 47 -13.65 -9.40 19.07
N ILE A 48 -12.47 -9.30 18.47
CA ILE A 48 -11.77 -10.42 17.85
C ILE A 48 -10.99 -11.19 18.92
N LYS A 49 -11.40 -12.44 19.18
CA LYS A 49 -10.78 -13.30 20.19
C LYS A 49 -9.32 -13.67 19.86
N ASP A 50 -9.03 -13.89 18.58
CA ASP A 50 -7.67 -14.11 18.08
C ASP A 50 -7.45 -13.24 16.84
N PRO A 51 -6.71 -12.12 16.96
CA PRO A 51 -6.49 -11.19 15.86
C PRO A 51 -5.41 -11.66 14.86
N ARG A 52 -4.83 -12.86 15.06
CA ARG A 52 -3.73 -13.33 14.23
C ARG A 52 -4.20 -13.81 12.87
N VAL A 53 -3.46 -13.40 11.84
CA VAL A 53 -3.63 -13.86 10.45
C VAL A 53 -2.63 -14.97 10.21
N HIS A 54 -3.14 -16.20 10.10
CA HIS A 54 -2.32 -17.40 9.94
C HIS A 54 -2.05 -17.80 8.48
N ILE A 55 -2.77 -17.22 7.52
CA ILE A 55 -2.49 -17.46 6.11
C ILE A 55 -1.15 -16.82 5.69
N PRO A 56 -0.46 -17.35 4.68
CA PRO A 56 0.69 -16.67 4.08
C PRO A 56 0.30 -15.27 3.63
N ALA A 57 1.14 -14.28 3.93
CA ALA A 57 0.92 -12.90 3.54
C ALA A 57 2.20 -12.29 2.98
N LEU A 58 2.05 -11.38 2.02
CA LEU A 58 3.13 -10.59 1.45
C LEU A 58 2.86 -9.11 1.74
N PHE A 59 3.83 -8.43 2.35
CA PHE A 59 3.81 -6.99 2.56
C PHE A 59 4.96 -6.36 1.76
N ILE A 60 4.61 -5.62 0.71
CA ILE A 60 5.56 -4.87 -0.13
C ILE A 60 5.46 -3.40 0.27
N VAL A 61 6.60 -2.77 0.55
CA VAL A 61 6.64 -1.36 0.94
C VAL A 61 7.80 -0.64 0.25
N GLY A 62 7.55 0.59 -0.18
CA GLY A 62 8.59 1.51 -0.64
C GLY A 62 9.28 2.20 0.54
N ASP A 63 10.61 2.20 0.60
CA ASP A 63 11.34 2.83 1.71
C ASP A 63 11.16 4.36 1.75
N LYS A 64 10.73 4.97 0.63
CA LYS A 64 10.42 6.41 0.51
C LYS A 64 8.94 6.72 0.70
N ASP A 65 8.11 5.73 1.03
CA ASP A 65 6.69 5.96 1.31
C ASP A 65 6.50 6.91 2.51
N TYR A 66 5.71 7.96 2.31
CA TYR A 66 5.34 8.90 3.36
C TYR A 66 4.58 8.22 4.51
N PHE A 67 3.90 7.10 4.25
CA PHE A 67 3.26 6.27 5.27
C PHE A 67 4.22 5.89 6.41
N LEU A 68 5.49 5.65 6.09
CA LEU A 68 6.52 5.31 7.08
C LEU A 68 6.91 6.49 8.00
N LYS A 69 6.49 7.72 7.69
CA LYS A 69 6.74 8.90 8.51
C LYS A 69 5.67 9.12 9.58
N PHE A 70 4.56 8.39 9.55
CA PHE A 70 3.54 8.48 10.59
C PHE A 70 4.07 7.88 11.92
N PRO A 71 3.77 8.50 13.08
CA PRO A 71 4.25 8.03 14.37
C PRO A 71 3.91 6.55 14.63
N GLY A 72 4.91 5.78 15.05
CA GLY A 72 4.76 4.36 15.41
C GLY A 72 4.67 3.38 14.25
N VAL A 73 4.53 3.82 12.99
CA VAL A 73 4.37 2.91 11.84
C VAL A 73 5.63 2.07 11.60
N LYS A 74 6.83 2.67 11.59
CA LYS A 74 8.08 1.94 11.38
C LYS A 74 8.34 0.90 12.47
N ASP A 75 8.11 1.27 13.73
CA ASP A 75 8.28 0.37 14.88
C ASP A 75 7.28 -0.79 14.81
N TYR A 76 6.04 -0.48 14.41
CA TYR A 76 5.02 -1.50 14.23
C TYR A 76 5.35 -2.47 13.09
N ILE A 77 5.79 -2.00 11.93
CA ILE A 77 6.18 -2.87 10.80
C ILE A 77 7.38 -3.75 11.17
N SER A 78 8.39 -3.16 11.81
CA SER A 78 9.65 -3.87 12.12
C SER A 78 9.53 -4.90 13.25
N GLY A 79 8.64 -4.69 14.22
CA GLY A 79 8.48 -5.59 15.37
C GLY A 79 7.06 -6.12 15.60
N GLY A 80 6.05 -5.25 15.55
CA GLY A 80 4.67 -5.59 15.90
C GLY A 80 3.97 -6.49 14.87
N LEU A 81 4.18 -6.23 13.58
CA LEU A 81 3.39 -6.81 12.50
C LEU A 81 3.56 -8.33 12.41
N LYS A 82 4.77 -8.86 12.57
CA LYS A 82 5.03 -10.31 12.58
C LYS A 82 4.38 -11.05 13.74
N SER A 83 4.08 -10.37 14.85
CA SER A 83 3.37 -11.00 15.98
C SER A 83 1.91 -11.30 15.65
N LEU A 84 1.29 -10.47 14.80
CA LEU A 84 -0.08 -10.62 14.32
C LEU A 84 -0.16 -11.41 13.02
N VAL A 85 0.89 -11.40 12.21
CA VAL A 85 0.96 -12.15 10.94
C VAL A 85 2.23 -13.01 10.94
N PRO A 86 2.22 -14.18 11.59
CA PRO A 86 3.44 -15.00 11.75
C PRO A 86 4.05 -15.47 10.43
N ASN A 87 3.21 -15.68 9.41
CA ASN A 87 3.61 -16.17 8.08
C ASN A 87 3.82 -15.02 7.07
N LEU A 88 4.24 -13.85 7.57
CA LEU A 88 4.48 -12.67 6.76
C LEU A 88 5.83 -12.69 6.05
N GLN A 89 5.80 -12.52 4.74
CA GLN A 89 6.95 -12.18 3.91
C GLN A 89 6.96 -10.66 3.70
N MET A 90 8.11 -10.02 3.92
CA MET A 90 8.27 -8.58 3.71
C MET A 90 9.24 -8.34 2.57
N ALA A 91 8.90 -7.39 1.70
CA ALA A 91 9.77 -6.91 0.65
C ALA A 91 9.85 -5.38 0.71
N ASN A 92 11.06 -4.86 0.86
CA ASN A 92 11.32 -3.43 0.86
C ASN A 92 11.92 -3.04 -0.49
N LEU A 93 11.35 -2.02 -1.13
CA LEU A 93 11.84 -1.45 -2.38
C LEU A 93 12.47 -0.09 -2.08
N PRO A 94 13.82 0.04 -2.11
CA PRO A 94 14.52 1.25 -1.64
C PRO A 94 14.09 2.55 -2.34
N GLU A 95 13.75 2.45 -3.63
CA GLU A 95 13.33 3.59 -4.44
C GLU A 95 11.80 3.76 -4.50
N GLY A 96 11.05 2.80 -3.94
CA GLY A 96 9.60 2.81 -3.93
C GLY A 96 9.02 3.91 -3.05
N THR A 97 7.94 4.52 -3.51
CA THR A 97 7.13 5.51 -2.79
C THR A 97 5.77 4.92 -2.42
N HIS A 98 4.74 5.77 -2.24
CA HIS A 98 3.40 5.33 -1.86
C HIS A 98 2.71 4.51 -2.97
N PHE A 99 2.94 4.85 -4.23
CA PHE A 99 2.38 4.15 -5.40
C PHE A 99 3.38 3.15 -5.97
N VAL A 100 3.99 2.33 -5.09
CA VAL A 100 5.12 1.46 -5.46
C VAL A 100 4.81 0.50 -6.61
N GLN A 101 3.56 0.05 -6.72
CA GLN A 101 3.09 -0.83 -7.81
C GLN A 101 3.02 -0.14 -9.17
N GLU A 102 2.79 1.18 -9.20
CA GLU A 102 2.79 1.96 -10.44
C GLU A 102 4.21 2.43 -10.77
N GLN A 103 5.01 2.75 -9.75
CA GLN A 103 6.37 3.23 -9.89
C GLN A 103 7.37 2.13 -10.30
N LEU A 104 7.25 0.93 -9.70
CA LEU A 104 8.16 -0.21 -9.88
C LEU A 104 7.36 -1.47 -10.24
N PRO A 105 6.61 -1.45 -11.36
CA PRO A 105 5.64 -2.50 -11.68
C PRO A 105 6.31 -3.86 -11.89
N ASP A 106 7.49 -3.90 -12.52
CA ASP A 106 8.19 -5.15 -12.81
C ASP A 106 8.69 -5.84 -11.53
N GLU A 107 9.27 -5.07 -10.61
CA GLU A 107 9.73 -5.57 -9.31
C GLU A 107 8.56 -6.06 -8.46
N VAL A 108 7.46 -5.29 -8.41
CA VAL A 108 6.24 -5.68 -7.67
C VAL A 108 5.62 -6.93 -8.27
N ASN A 109 5.50 -7.01 -9.59
CA ASN A 109 4.97 -8.19 -10.30
C ASN A 109 5.80 -9.43 -10.01
N GLN A 110 7.13 -9.33 -10.06
CA GLN A 110 8.02 -10.45 -9.74
C GLN A 110 7.81 -10.95 -8.30
N LEU A 111 7.73 -10.03 -7.33
CA LEU A 111 7.49 -10.38 -5.93
C LEU A 111 6.15 -11.10 -5.73
N VAL A 112 5.09 -10.63 -6.39
CA VAL A 112 3.76 -11.24 -6.35
C VAL A 112 3.79 -12.63 -7.00
N LEU A 113 4.38 -12.78 -8.19
CA LEU A 113 4.49 -14.07 -8.88
C LEU A 113 5.31 -15.09 -8.08
N ASP A 114 6.42 -14.67 -7.48
CA ASP A 114 7.24 -15.52 -6.62
C ASP A 114 6.48 -15.95 -5.36
N PHE A 115 5.71 -15.03 -4.76
CA PHE A 115 4.87 -15.35 -3.62
C PHE A 115 3.77 -16.35 -3.99
N LEU A 116 3.06 -16.13 -5.09
CA LEU A 116 1.99 -17.03 -5.55
C LEU A 116 2.56 -18.42 -5.92
N THR A 117 3.69 -18.47 -6.62
CA THR A 117 4.34 -19.74 -7.02
C THR A 117 4.79 -20.55 -5.81
N ARG A 118 5.32 -19.89 -4.76
CA ARG A 118 5.72 -20.58 -3.52
C ARG A 118 4.53 -21.12 -2.72
N ASN A 119 3.37 -20.47 -2.80
CA ASN A 119 2.20 -20.83 -1.98
C ASN A 119 1.11 -21.59 -2.75
N SER A 120 1.22 -21.76 -4.07
CA SER A 120 0.25 -22.47 -4.92
C SER A 120 0.30 -24.01 -4.79
N GLN A 121 1.29 -24.55 -4.09
CA GLN A 121 1.49 -25.98 -3.85
C GLN A 121 0.98 -26.44 -2.46
N SER A 122 0.15 -25.62 -1.79
CA SER A 122 -0.41 -25.90 -0.46
C SER A 122 -1.79 -26.53 -0.51
#